data_AF-A0A239IUN2-F1
#
_entry.id   AF-A0A239IUN2-F1
#
_cell.length_a   1.000
_cell.length_b   1.000
_cell.length_c   1.000
_cell.angle_alpha   90.00
_cell.angle_beta   90.00
_cell.angle_gamma   90.00
#
_symmetry.space_group_name_H-M   'P 1'
#
loop_
_entity.id
_entity.type
_entity.pdbx_description
1 polymer ?
#
loop_
_entity_poly.entity_id
_entity_poly.type
_entity_poly.pdbx_seq_one_letter_code
_entity_poly.pdbx_strand_id
1 'polypeptide(L)'
;MAPLPTWTGTATPHGADLRDTGPVEWFEQARAAEEARDWDAAIALASAHAECYSRDHYRHNNHLWHMHLLVRAERFSELAELARTDVHARRRLNSSLGERGMTAALRSRAEDGDRHALYVLVRLLCESDRVQEADRVAQDLGPEDQYAHQIVAGFRPL
;
A
#
# COMPACT_ATOMS: atom_id res chain seq x y z
N MET A 1 13.27 -30.48 -72.56
CA MET A 1 13.85 -29.20 -72.12
C MET A 1 12.84 -28.53 -71.20
N ALA A 2 13.04 -28.64 -69.89
CA ALA A 2 12.22 -27.97 -68.89
C ALA A 2 12.91 -26.66 -68.44
N PRO A 3 12.20 -25.56 -68.16
CA PRO A 3 12.82 -24.31 -67.75
C PRO A 3 13.24 -24.35 -66.26
N LEU A 4 14.35 -23.65 -65.97
CA LEU A 4 14.94 -23.47 -64.65
C LEU A 4 14.08 -22.56 -63.74
N PRO A 5 14.19 -22.67 -62.39
CA PRO A 5 13.38 -21.89 -61.47
C PRO A 5 13.88 -20.44 -61.36
N THR A 6 12.95 -19.49 -61.43
CA THR A 6 13.18 -18.08 -61.11
C THR A 6 13.18 -17.88 -59.60
N TRP A 7 14.35 -17.55 -59.05
CA TRP A 7 14.53 -17.19 -57.65
C TRP A 7 14.11 -15.71 -57.46
N THR A 8 12.88 -15.47 -57.04
CA THR A 8 12.44 -14.15 -56.55
C THR A 8 12.53 -14.16 -55.03
N GLY A 9 13.61 -13.58 -54.51
CA GLY A 9 13.69 -13.21 -53.11
C GLY A 9 12.65 -12.14 -52.81
N THR A 10 11.71 -12.47 -51.92
CA THR A 10 10.87 -11.48 -51.25
C THR A 10 11.07 -11.65 -49.76
N ALA A 11 11.81 -10.67 -49.23
CA ALA A 11 11.83 -10.17 -47.87
C ALA A 11 11.00 -10.94 -46.85
N THR A 12 11.70 -11.59 -45.92
CA THR A 12 11.24 -11.80 -44.56
C THR A 12 10.59 -10.52 -44.04
N PRO A 13 9.38 -10.54 -43.46
CA PRO A 13 8.91 -9.38 -42.73
C PRO A 13 9.92 -9.18 -41.59
N HIS A 14 10.63 -8.06 -41.66
CA HIS A 14 11.42 -7.54 -40.57
C HIS A 14 10.41 -7.40 -39.42
N GLY A 15 10.44 -8.36 -38.49
CA GLY A 15 9.79 -8.22 -37.22
C GLY A 15 10.27 -6.89 -36.69
N ALA A 16 9.35 -5.93 -36.61
CA ALA A 16 9.55 -4.76 -35.80
C ALA A 16 9.98 -5.31 -34.44
N ASP A 17 11.27 -5.14 -34.14
CA ASP A 17 11.79 -5.19 -32.81
C ASP A 17 11.05 -4.07 -32.07
N LEU A 18 9.82 -4.39 -31.65
CA LEU A 18 9.10 -3.72 -30.60
C LEU A 18 10.04 -3.86 -29.42
N ARG A 19 10.96 -2.90 -29.31
CA ARG A 19 11.63 -2.61 -28.06
C ARG A 19 10.50 -2.64 -27.05
N ASP A 20 10.58 -3.60 -26.14
CA ASP A 20 9.71 -3.67 -24.98
C ASP A 20 9.97 -2.39 -24.17
N THR A 21 9.29 -1.31 -24.57
CA THR A 21 9.22 -0.04 -23.86
C THR A 21 8.32 -0.17 -22.64
N GLY A 22 7.81 -1.39 -22.39
CA GLY A 22 6.87 -1.76 -21.36
C GLY A 22 7.20 -1.18 -19.99
N PRO A 23 8.42 -1.28 -19.44
CA PRO A 23 8.69 -0.88 -18.05
C PRO A 23 8.75 0.64 -17.80
N VAL A 24 9.23 1.41 -18.78
CA VAL A 24 9.49 2.86 -18.61
C VAL A 24 8.24 3.68 -18.94
N GLU A 25 7.50 3.29 -19.98
CA GLU A 25 6.32 4.03 -20.43
C GLU A 25 5.18 4.02 -19.39
N TRP A 26 4.86 2.86 -18.79
CA TRP A 26 3.78 2.83 -17.79
C TRP A 26 4.14 3.63 -16.54
N PHE A 27 5.41 3.61 -16.13
CA PHE A 27 5.86 4.29 -14.91
C PHE A 27 5.77 5.81 -15.08
N GLU A 28 6.22 6.34 -16.21
CA GLU A 28 6.10 7.76 -16.54
C GLU A 28 4.63 8.17 -16.68
N GLN A 29 3.78 7.33 -17.28
CA GLN A 29 2.33 7.59 -17.35
C GLN A 29 1.67 7.63 -15.97
N ALA A 30 2.02 6.69 -15.09
CA ALA A 30 1.51 6.65 -13.72
C ALA A 30 1.97 7.88 -12.91
N ARG A 31 3.20 8.33 -13.12
CA ARG A 31 3.74 9.57 -12.52
C ARG A 31 3.02 10.81 -13.03
N ALA A 32 2.82 10.93 -14.33
CA ALA A 32 2.09 12.04 -14.92
C ALA A 32 0.63 12.09 -14.41
N ALA A 33 -0.03 10.93 -14.27
CA ALA A 33 -1.35 10.83 -13.66
C ALA A 33 -1.34 11.26 -12.18
N GLU A 34 -0.35 10.82 -11.39
CA GLU A 34 -0.18 11.25 -9.99
C GLU A 34 0.00 12.78 -9.87
N GLU A 35 0.81 13.38 -10.73
CA GLU A 35 1.03 14.84 -10.77
C GLU A 35 -0.24 15.60 -11.15
N ALA A 36 -0.99 15.08 -12.12
CA ALA A 36 -2.30 15.61 -12.53
C ALA A 36 -3.41 15.35 -11.50
N ARG A 37 -3.15 14.55 -10.45
CA ARG A 37 -4.15 14.05 -9.48
C ARG A 37 -5.26 13.22 -10.13
N ASP A 38 -4.97 12.61 -11.27
CA ASP A 38 -5.79 11.55 -11.83
C ASP A 38 -5.50 10.25 -11.06
N TRP A 39 -6.13 10.15 -9.89
CA TRP A 39 -5.88 9.07 -8.96
C TRP A 39 -6.28 7.71 -9.53
N ASP A 40 -7.36 7.65 -10.31
CA ASP A 40 -7.84 6.39 -10.90
C ASP A 40 -6.80 5.83 -11.87
N ALA A 41 -6.29 6.66 -12.78
CA ALA A 41 -5.25 6.24 -13.71
C ALA A 41 -3.94 5.86 -13.00
N ALA A 42 -3.48 6.68 -12.05
CA ALA A 42 -2.25 6.40 -11.30
C ALA A 42 -2.34 5.07 -10.52
N ILE A 43 -3.46 4.84 -9.83
CA ILE A 43 -3.70 3.62 -9.04
C ILE A 43 -3.79 2.40 -9.96
N ALA A 44 -4.53 2.49 -11.07
CA ALA A 44 -4.68 1.39 -12.01
C ALA A 44 -3.32 0.96 -12.60
N LEU A 45 -2.50 1.93 -13.03
CA LEU A 45 -1.19 1.65 -13.61
C LEU A 45 -0.19 1.09 -12.59
N ALA A 46 -0.13 1.66 -11.38
CA ALA A 46 0.78 1.18 -10.33
C ALA A 46 0.37 -0.22 -9.83
N SER A 47 -0.93 -0.46 -9.61
CA SER A 47 -1.43 -1.74 -9.09
C SER A 47 -1.25 -2.90 -10.08
N ALA A 48 -1.35 -2.66 -11.39
CA ALA A 48 -1.10 -3.67 -12.42
C ALA A 48 0.34 -4.21 -12.39
N HIS A 49 1.27 -3.45 -11.83
CA HIS A 49 2.70 -3.79 -11.73
C HIS A 49 3.16 -4.01 -10.29
N ALA A 50 2.23 -4.11 -9.34
CA ALA A 50 2.48 -4.27 -7.92
C ALA A 50 2.35 -5.73 -7.48
N GLU A 51 3.29 -6.18 -6.65
CA GLU A 51 3.18 -7.50 -6.00
C GLU A 51 3.78 -7.46 -4.59
N CYS A 52 2.94 -7.75 -3.59
CA CYS A 52 3.30 -7.64 -2.17
C CYS A 52 4.52 -8.50 -1.78
N TYR A 53 4.57 -9.76 -2.22
CA TYR A 53 5.62 -10.71 -1.82
C TYR A 53 6.58 -11.06 -2.96
N SER A 54 6.79 -10.13 -3.90
CA SER A 54 7.70 -10.36 -5.02
C SER A 54 9.16 -10.40 -4.58
N ARG A 55 9.96 -11.24 -5.23
CA ARG A 55 11.44 -11.17 -5.14
C ARG A 55 12.02 -10.06 -6.02
N ASP A 56 11.22 -9.55 -6.96
CA ASP A 56 11.56 -8.38 -7.75
C ASP A 56 11.30 -7.12 -6.92
N HIS A 57 12.37 -6.40 -6.58
CA HIS A 57 12.28 -5.19 -5.76
C HIS A 57 11.49 -4.08 -6.45
N TYR A 58 11.42 -4.03 -7.79
CA TYR A 58 10.61 -3.05 -8.49
C TYR A 58 9.11 -3.32 -8.29
N ARG A 59 8.69 -4.58 -8.42
CA ARG A 59 7.28 -4.98 -8.18
C ARG A 59 6.85 -4.77 -6.74
N HIS A 60 7.75 -5.05 -5.79
CA HIS A 60 7.49 -4.74 -4.39
C HIS A 60 7.42 -3.23 -4.13
N ASN A 61 8.32 -2.43 -4.74
CA ASN A 61 8.26 -0.97 -4.61
C ASN A 61 6.99 -0.39 -5.22
N ASN A 62 6.53 -0.91 -6.36
CA ASN A 62 5.26 -0.53 -6.97
C ASN A 62 4.07 -0.84 -6.05
N HIS A 63 4.15 -1.94 -5.30
CA HIS A 63 3.15 -2.26 -4.28
C HIS A 63 3.10 -1.23 -3.16
N LEU A 64 4.26 -0.82 -2.63
CA LEU A 64 4.31 0.25 -1.63
C LEU A 64 3.80 1.58 -2.20
N TRP A 65 4.12 1.89 -3.46
CA TRP A 65 3.63 3.08 -4.14
C TRP A 65 2.11 3.06 -4.34
N HIS A 66 1.55 1.92 -4.76
CA HIS A 66 0.10 1.73 -4.85
C HIS A 66 -0.59 2.03 -3.51
N MET A 67 -0.07 1.53 -2.39
CA MET A 67 -0.64 1.82 -1.06
C MET A 67 -0.57 3.31 -0.73
N HIS A 68 0.51 3.97 -1.15
CA HIS A 68 0.66 5.42 -0.97
C HIS A 68 -0.36 6.20 -1.81
N LEU A 69 -0.59 5.82 -3.07
CA LEU A 69 -1.58 6.44 -3.94
C LEU A 69 -3.00 6.33 -3.38
N LEU A 70 -3.38 5.16 -2.85
CA LEU A 70 -4.68 4.97 -2.18
C LEU A 70 -4.88 5.94 -1.01
N VAL A 71 -3.83 6.19 -0.21
CA VAL A 71 -3.90 7.18 0.88
C VAL A 71 -4.02 8.61 0.33
N ARG A 72 -3.25 8.97 -0.69
CA ARG A 72 -3.31 10.32 -1.29
C ARG A 72 -4.68 10.62 -1.91
N ALA A 73 -5.32 9.59 -2.46
CA ALA A 73 -6.66 9.65 -3.02
C ALA A 73 -7.78 9.51 -1.96
N GLU A 74 -7.43 9.35 -0.67
CA GLU A 74 -8.37 9.12 0.44
C GLU A 74 -9.26 7.87 0.28
N ARG A 75 -8.81 6.89 -0.52
CA ARG A 75 -9.52 5.64 -0.80
C ARG A 75 -9.30 4.61 0.31
N PHE A 76 -9.61 5.00 1.54
CA PHE A 76 -9.37 4.19 2.74
C PHE A 76 -10.16 2.88 2.75
N SER A 77 -11.34 2.84 2.13
CA SER A 77 -12.16 1.63 2.03
C SER A 77 -11.46 0.53 1.20
N GLU A 78 -10.82 0.91 0.09
CA GLU A 78 -10.06 -0.04 -0.74
C GLU A 78 -8.77 -0.46 -0.05
N LEU A 79 -8.08 0.48 0.61
CA LEU A 79 -6.91 0.16 1.41
C LEU A 79 -7.28 -0.77 2.59
N ALA A 80 -8.47 -0.62 3.16
CA ALA A 80 -9.00 -1.49 4.22
C ALA A 80 -9.32 -2.89 3.71
N GLU A 81 -9.82 -3.04 2.49
CA GLU A 81 -10.03 -4.35 1.88
C GLU A 81 -8.70 -5.08 1.68
N LEU A 82 -7.71 -4.40 1.09
CA LEU A 82 -6.36 -4.97 0.94
C LEU A 82 -5.74 -5.33 2.29
N ALA A 83 -5.92 -4.49 3.32
CA ALA A 83 -5.39 -4.70 4.66
C ALA A 83 -5.86 -5.99 5.36
N ARG A 84 -6.92 -6.65 4.85
CA ARG A 84 -7.39 -7.95 5.37
C ARG A 84 -6.34 -9.04 5.16
N THR A 85 -5.63 -9.01 4.04
CA THR A 85 -4.64 -10.03 3.66
C THR A 85 -3.23 -9.48 3.46
N ASP A 86 -3.10 -8.15 3.33
CA ASP A 86 -1.84 -7.47 3.04
C ASP A 86 -1.31 -6.70 4.25
N VAL A 87 -0.13 -7.09 4.72
CA VAL A 87 0.51 -6.47 5.89
C VAL A 87 0.96 -5.03 5.64
N HIS A 88 1.37 -4.70 4.41
CA HIS A 88 1.79 -3.35 4.05
C HIS A 88 0.59 -2.42 3.95
N ALA A 89 -0.51 -2.88 3.34
CA ALA A 89 -1.78 -2.14 3.31
C ALA A 89 -2.29 -1.88 4.73
N ARG A 90 -2.29 -2.90 5.61
CA ARG A 90 -2.71 -2.76 7.01
C ARG A 90 -1.88 -1.75 7.78
N ARG A 91 -0.55 -1.85 7.68
CA ARG A 91 0.35 -0.88 8.34
C ARG A 91 0.11 0.52 7.80
N ARG A 92 0.04 0.68 6.48
CA ARG A 92 -0.16 1.98 5.84
C ARG A 92 -1.48 2.62 6.25
N LEU A 93 -2.56 1.85 6.24
CA LEU A 93 -3.88 2.31 6.69
C LEU A 93 -3.83 2.79 8.14
N ASN A 94 -3.35 1.96 9.06
CA ASN A 94 -3.33 2.30 10.48
C ASN A 94 -2.47 3.54 10.74
N SER A 95 -1.30 3.65 10.11
CA SER A 95 -0.46 4.85 10.21
C SER A 95 -1.20 6.09 9.71
N SER A 96 -1.85 6.03 8.56
CA SER A 96 -2.60 7.16 8.01
C SER A 96 -3.81 7.56 8.85
N LEU A 97 -4.52 6.61 9.46
CA LEU A 97 -5.58 6.89 10.42
C LEU A 97 -5.03 7.58 11.67
N GLY A 98 -3.86 7.15 12.16
CA GLY A 98 -3.15 7.76 13.28
C GLY A 98 -2.73 9.20 13.00
N GLU A 99 -2.05 9.43 11.88
CA GLU A 99 -1.63 10.76 11.39
C GLU A 99 -2.81 11.74 11.28
N ARG A 100 -4.01 11.23 10.98
CA ARG A 100 -5.25 12.01 10.84
C ARG A 100 -6.09 12.07 12.12
N GLY A 101 -5.63 11.49 13.23
CA GLY A 101 -6.35 11.50 14.51
C GLY A 101 -7.65 10.66 14.51
N MET A 102 -7.82 9.73 13.58
CA MET A 102 -9.05 8.94 13.39
C MET A 102 -9.18 7.80 14.42
N THR A 103 -9.26 8.17 15.71
CA THR A 103 -9.31 7.24 16.85
C THR A 103 -10.45 6.23 16.78
N ALA A 104 -11.64 6.62 16.30
CA ALA A 104 -12.77 5.71 16.16
C ALA A 104 -12.52 4.60 15.13
N ALA A 105 -11.91 4.93 13.99
CA ALA A 105 -11.55 3.96 12.95
C ALA A 105 -10.45 3.01 13.44
N LEU A 106 -9.44 3.53 14.15
CA LEU A 106 -8.40 2.69 14.77
C LEU A 106 -8.98 1.77 15.84
N ARG A 107 -9.93 2.25 16.65
CA ARG A 107 -10.61 1.46 17.67
C ARG A 107 -11.38 0.30 17.07
N SER A 108 -12.23 0.56 16.06
CA SER A 108 -12.98 -0.51 15.38
C SER A 108 -12.06 -1.59 14.82
N ARG A 109 -10.92 -1.22 14.23
CA ARG A 109 -9.95 -2.20 13.74
C ARG A 109 -9.27 -2.98 14.86
N ALA A 110 -8.95 -2.33 15.97
CA ALA A 110 -8.40 -2.99 17.15
C ALA A 110 -9.40 -3.97 17.77
N GLU A 111 -10.69 -3.61 17.82
CA GLU A 111 -11.80 -4.49 18.24
C GLU A 111 -11.91 -5.72 17.32
N ASP A 112 -11.65 -5.56 16.02
CA ASP A 112 -11.56 -6.67 15.06
C ASP A 112 -10.26 -7.51 15.18
N GLY A 113 -9.40 -7.21 16.16
CA GLY A 113 -8.16 -7.95 16.45
C GLY A 113 -6.92 -7.43 15.72
N ASP A 114 -6.97 -6.28 15.05
CA ASP A 114 -5.79 -5.65 14.46
C ASP A 114 -4.90 -5.04 15.55
N ARG A 115 -3.95 -5.83 16.05
CA ARG A 115 -2.96 -5.39 17.05
C ARG A 115 -2.16 -4.16 16.62
N HIS A 116 -1.89 -3.99 15.33
CA HIS A 116 -1.18 -2.79 14.88
C HIS A 116 -2.05 -1.54 15.02
N ALA A 117 -3.37 -1.66 14.78
CA ALA A 117 -4.30 -0.56 15.03
C ALA A 117 -4.39 -0.22 16.52
N LEU A 118 -4.38 -1.24 17.40
CA LEU A 118 -4.31 -1.05 18.86
C LEU A 118 -3.08 -0.21 19.24
N TYR A 119 -1.90 -0.56 18.73
CA TYR A 119 -0.67 0.16 19.08
C TYR A 119 -0.69 1.62 18.63
N VAL A 120 -1.18 1.86 17.41
CA VAL A 120 -1.32 3.22 16.88
C VAL A 120 -2.35 4.03 17.69
N LEU A 121 -3.49 3.42 18.05
CA LEU A 121 -4.51 4.07 18.88
C LEU A 121 -3.97 4.45 20.25
N VAL A 122 -3.33 3.51 20.96
CA VAL A 122 -2.77 3.73 22.30
C VAL A 122 -1.73 4.85 22.25
N ARG A 123 -0.81 4.81 21.27
CA ARG A 123 0.20 5.85 21.09
C ARG A 123 -0.42 7.22 20.81
N LEU A 124 -1.38 7.30 19.89
CA LEU A 124 -2.08 8.53 19.55
C LEU A 124 -2.79 9.14 20.78
N LEU A 125 -3.43 8.32 21.60
CA LEU A 125 -4.08 8.76 22.84
C LEU A 125 -3.04 9.30 23.84
N CYS A 126 -1.93 8.60 24.03
CA CYS A 126 -0.84 9.05 24.90
C CYS A 126 -0.23 10.38 24.44
N GLU A 127 0.08 10.50 23.14
CA GLU A 127 0.63 11.73 22.53
C GLU A 127 -0.36 12.91 22.56
N SER A 128 -1.64 12.63 22.77
CA SER A 128 -2.71 13.63 22.92
C SER A 128 -3.10 13.87 24.40
N ASP A 129 -2.22 13.56 25.36
CA ASP A 129 -2.45 13.70 26.81
C ASP A 129 -3.66 12.93 27.37
N ARG A 130 -4.12 11.88 26.66
CA ARG A 130 -5.26 11.02 27.05
C ARG A 130 -4.79 9.68 27.63
N VAL A 131 -3.76 9.69 28.47
CA VAL A 131 -3.10 8.48 28.99
C VAL A 131 -4.07 7.55 29.74
N GLN A 132 -5.03 8.08 30.51
CA GLN A 132 -6.02 7.26 31.21
C GLN A 132 -7.01 6.58 30.26
N GLU A 133 -7.23 7.14 29.08
CA GLU A 133 -8.03 6.48 28.05
C GLU A 133 -7.19 5.44 27.30
N ALA A 134 -5.92 5.74 27.02
CA ALA A 134 -4.98 4.80 26.43
C ALA A 134 -4.84 3.52 27.27
N ASP A 135 -4.76 3.67 28.61
CA ASP A 135 -4.73 2.56 29.56
C ASP A 135 -5.99 1.70 29.50
N ARG A 136 -7.17 2.32 29.50
CA ARG A 136 -8.45 1.61 29.34
C ARG A 136 -8.51 0.86 28.02
N VAL A 137 -8.08 1.48 26.92
CA VAL A 137 -8.02 0.83 25.61
C VAL A 137 -7.10 -0.39 25.63
N ALA A 138 -5.92 -0.29 26.23
CA ALA A 138 -4.99 -1.40 26.34
C ALA A 138 -5.59 -2.53 27.20
N GLN A 139 -6.26 -2.22 28.31
CA GLN A 139 -6.92 -3.21 29.16
C GLN A 139 -8.12 -3.89 28.48
N ASP A 140 -8.95 -3.13 27.78
CA ASP A 140 -10.19 -3.64 27.17
C ASP A 140 -9.92 -4.44 25.91
N LEU A 141 -9.00 -3.98 25.05
CA LEU A 141 -8.79 -4.55 23.71
C LEU A 141 -7.54 -5.43 23.61
N GLY A 142 -6.61 -5.33 24.56
CA GLY A 142 -5.37 -6.11 24.57
C GLY A 142 -4.87 -6.38 25.99
N PRO A 143 -5.67 -7.01 26.88
CA PRO A 143 -5.32 -7.20 28.28
C PRO A 143 -3.99 -7.94 28.46
N GLU A 144 -3.66 -8.88 27.57
CA GLU A 144 -2.42 -9.64 27.58
C GLU A 144 -1.31 -9.03 26.68
N ASP A 145 -1.60 -7.93 25.99
CA ASP A 145 -0.68 -7.30 25.05
C ASP A 145 0.35 -6.43 25.78
N GLN A 146 1.47 -7.05 26.14
CA GLN A 146 2.57 -6.40 26.86
C GLN A 146 3.08 -5.14 26.15
N TYR A 147 3.06 -5.12 24.81
CA TYR A 147 3.57 -3.97 24.07
C TYR A 147 2.64 -2.77 24.16
N ALA A 148 1.32 -2.98 24.07
CA ALA A 148 0.34 -1.93 24.30
C ALA A 148 0.49 -1.31 25.70
N HIS A 149 0.64 -2.14 26.74
CA HIS A 149 0.85 -1.67 28.11
C HIS A 149 2.18 -0.93 28.29
N GLN A 150 3.25 -1.36 27.63
CA GLN A 150 4.54 -0.67 27.65
C GLN A 150 4.46 0.73 27.03
N ILE A 151 3.68 0.90 25.95
CA ILE A 151 3.44 2.24 25.37
C ILE A 151 2.81 3.13 26.44
N VAL A 152 1.72 2.69 27.08
CA VAL A 152 1.04 3.49 28.13
C VAL A 152 1.99 3.83 29.28
N ALA A 153 2.75 2.85 29.77
CA ALA A 153 3.69 3.04 30.88
C ALA A 153 4.76 4.09 30.58
N GLY A 154 5.24 4.18 29.33
CA GLY A 154 6.22 5.17 28.90
C GLY A 154 5.73 6.62 28.94
N PHE A 155 4.42 6.85 29.01
CA PHE A 155 3.79 8.19 29.06
C PHE A 155 3.18 8.52 30.42
N ARG A 156 3.29 7.62 31.42
CA ARG A 156 2.87 7.94 32.79
C ARG A 156 3.93 8.82 33.47
N PRO A 157 3.54 9.89 34.19
CA PRO A 157 4.45 10.62 35.05
C PRO A 157 5.02 9.69 36.13
N LEU A 158 6.31 9.86 36.46
CA LEU A 158 7.00 9.20 37.57
C LEU A 158 6.41 9.59 38.93
#